data_AF-A0AAD9DLG7-F1
#
_entry.id   AF-A0AAD9DLG7-F1
#
_cell.length_a   1.000
_cell.length_b   1.000
_cell.length_c   1.000
_cell.angle_alpha   90.00
_cell.angle_beta   90.00
_cell.angle_gamma   90.00
#
_symmetry.space_group_name_H-M   'P 1'
#
loop_
_entity.id
_entity.type
_entity.pdbx_description
1 polymer ?
#
loop_
_entity_poly.entity_id
_entity_poly.type
_entity_poly.pdbx_seq_one_letter_code
_entity_poly.pdbx_strand_id
1 'polypeptide(L)'
;MRPLRKNSKGKFSSRALRLNNNIITELTGLTDILSAVFVEPTCLAWLDLSFNDISHIHPVLTELVELRMLNLHGNSICNLSEVDKLRTLPLLHTITLHGNTIENKRGY
;
A
#
# COMPACT_ATOMS: atom_id res chain seq x y z
N MET A 1 -9.84 21.05 0.39
CA MET A 1 -9.71 19.77 -0.35
C MET A 1 -10.67 19.80 -1.53
N ARG A 2 -10.24 19.39 -2.74
CA ARG A 2 -11.18 19.17 -3.85
C ARG A 2 -11.96 17.87 -3.59
N PRO A 3 -13.30 17.84 -3.76
CA PRO A 3 -14.08 16.63 -3.56
C PRO A 3 -13.68 15.57 -4.60
N LEU A 4 -13.54 14.33 -4.14
CA LEU A 4 -13.22 13.18 -5.00
C LEU A 4 -14.40 12.93 -5.94
N ARG A 5 -14.13 12.81 -7.25
CA ARG A 5 -15.17 12.51 -8.25
C ARG A 5 -15.64 11.07 -8.09
N LYS A 6 -16.97 10.89 -8.02
CA LYS A 6 -17.64 9.59 -8.01
C LYS A 6 -18.40 9.38 -9.32
N ASN A 7 -18.54 8.13 -9.74
CA ASN A 7 -19.43 7.74 -10.84
C ASN A 7 -20.88 7.56 -10.35
N SER A 8 -21.79 7.20 -11.27
CA SER A 8 -23.21 6.93 -10.97
C SER A 8 -23.45 5.76 -10.00
N LYS A 9 -22.45 4.90 -9.79
CA LYS A 9 -22.47 3.78 -8.83
C LYS A 9 -21.83 4.14 -7.48
N GLY A 10 -21.46 5.40 -7.27
CA GLY A 10 -20.83 5.88 -6.03
C GLY A 10 -19.34 5.53 -5.89
N LYS A 11 -18.72 4.90 -6.90
CA LYS A 11 -17.29 4.54 -6.90
C LYS A 11 -16.41 5.73 -7.25
N PHE A 12 -15.23 5.81 -6.64
CA PHE A 12 -14.29 6.91 -6.82
C PHE A 12 -13.41 6.71 -8.07
N SER A 13 -13.20 7.79 -8.84
CA SER A 13 -12.20 7.82 -9.94
C SER A 13 -10.78 8.18 -9.46
N SER A 14 -10.49 7.95 -8.18
CA SER A 14 -9.19 8.21 -7.58
C SER A 14 -8.25 7.04 -7.83
N ARG A 15 -6.94 7.33 -7.88
CA ARG A 15 -5.85 6.34 -7.94
C ARG A 15 -5.08 6.27 -6.62
N ALA A 16 -5.67 6.80 -5.57
CA ALA A 16 -5.05 7.03 -4.27
C ALA A 16 -5.95 6.43 -3.18
N LEU A 17 -5.36 5.59 -2.33
CA LEU A 17 -6.01 5.02 -1.16
C LEU A 17 -5.17 5.29 0.09
N ARG A 18 -5.84 5.77 1.14
CA ARG A 18 -5.22 6.06 2.43
C ARG A 18 -5.84 5.16 3.49
N LEU A 19 -5.01 4.35 4.13
CA LEU A 19 -5.34 3.40 5.20
C LEU A 19 -4.41 3.57 6.42
N ASN A 20 -3.74 4.72 6.54
CA ASN A 20 -2.80 4.98 7.62
C ASN A 20 -3.49 5.19 8.98
N ASN A 21 -2.74 5.03 10.08
CA ASN A 21 -3.25 5.15 11.46
C ASN A 21 -4.40 4.17 11.76
N ASN A 22 -4.20 2.90 11.42
CA ASN A 22 -5.10 1.82 11.81
C ASN A 22 -4.31 0.72 12.54
N ILE A 23 -4.94 -0.44 12.75
CA ILE A 23 -4.36 -1.63 13.37
C ILE A 23 -4.24 -2.77 12.35
N ILE A 24 -3.97 -2.44 11.08
CA ILE A 24 -3.90 -3.42 10.00
C ILE A 24 -2.63 -4.26 10.18
N THR A 25 -2.80 -5.57 10.28
CA THR A 25 -1.71 -6.54 10.32
C THR A 25 -1.59 -7.32 9.01
N GLU A 26 -2.70 -7.47 8.28
CA GLU A 26 -2.82 -8.20 7.02
C GLU A 26 -3.75 -7.48 6.03
N LEU A 27 -3.61 -7.79 4.74
CA LEU A 27 -4.37 -7.16 3.65
C LEU A 27 -5.36 -8.13 2.98
N THR A 28 -5.84 -9.10 3.74
CA THR A 28 -6.88 -10.04 3.29
C THR A 28 -8.13 -9.26 2.86
N GLY A 29 -8.62 -9.53 1.65
CA GLY A 29 -9.79 -8.85 1.08
C GLY A 29 -9.51 -7.44 0.52
N LEU A 30 -8.26 -6.97 0.47
CA LEU A 30 -7.94 -5.66 -0.11
C LEU A 30 -8.46 -5.53 -1.54
N THR A 31 -8.32 -6.56 -2.37
CA THR A 31 -8.81 -6.56 -3.76
C THR A 31 -10.32 -6.33 -3.85
N ASP A 32 -11.08 -6.90 -2.93
CA ASP A 32 -12.54 -6.73 -2.86
C ASP A 32 -12.90 -5.30 -2.47
N ILE A 33 -12.18 -4.73 -1.48
CA ILE A 33 -12.34 -3.33 -1.06
C ILE A 33 -12.02 -2.40 -2.22
N LEU A 34 -10.89 -2.60 -2.91
CA LEU A 34 -10.52 -1.80 -4.08
C LEU A 34 -11.61 -1.88 -5.16
N SER A 35 -12.10 -3.08 -5.44
CA SER A 35 -13.15 -3.32 -6.43
C SER A 35 -14.48 -2.69 -6.04
N ALA A 36 -14.81 -2.63 -4.75
CA ALA A 36 -16.02 -1.99 -4.26
C ALA A 36 -15.93 -0.45 -4.32
N VAL A 37 -14.74 0.11 -4.05
CA VAL A 37 -14.54 1.55 -3.85
C VAL A 37 -14.14 2.29 -5.12
N PHE A 38 -13.32 1.69 -6.00
CA PHE A 38 -12.74 2.38 -7.16
C PHE A 38 -13.40 1.99 -8.48
N VAL A 39 -13.46 2.96 -9.41
CA VAL A 39 -13.88 2.69 -10.79
C VAL A 39 -12.87 1.79 -11.49
N GLU A 40 -11.58 2.02 -11.26
CA GLU A 40 -10.46 1.28 -11.85
C GLU A 40 -9.50 0.83 -10.74
N PRO A 41 -9.81 -0.26 -10.01
CA PRO A 41 -9.02 -0.71 -8.86
C PRO A 41 -7.57 -1.07 -9.22
N THR A 42 -7.36 -1.60 -10.43
CA THR A 42 -6.03 -1.97 -10.95
C THR A 42 -5.15 -0.75 -11.26
N CYS A 43 -5.73 0.46 -11.32
CA CYS A 43 -5.00 1.69 -11.59
C CYS A 43 -4.51 2.40 -10.33
N LEU A 44 -4.59 1.77 -9.15
CA LEU A 44 -4.10 2.36 -7.90
C LEU A 44 -2.60 2.69 -8.01
N ALA A 45 -2.27 3.97 -7.87
CA ALA A 45 -0.92 4.50 -8.03
C ALA A 45 -0.27 4.92 -6.70
N TRP A 46 -1.09 5.23 -5.69
CA TRP A 46 -0.62 5.62 -4.35
C TRP A 46 -1.39 4.88 -3.27
N LEU A 47 -0.66 4.24 -2.37
CA LEU A 47 -1.19 3.52 -1.23
C LEU A 47 -0.46 3.93 0.05
N ASP A 48 -1.21 4.45 1.01
CA ASP A 48 -0.70 4.84 2.32
C ASP A 48 -1.10 3.83 3.38
N LEU A 49 -0.15 2.99 3.82
CA LEU A 49 -0.29 1.99 4.88
C LEU A 49 0.53 2.36 6.12
N SER A 50 0.98 3.61 6.23
CA SER A 50 1.80 4.05 7.36
C SER A 50 1.08 3.96 8.70
N PHE A 51 1.81 3.82 9.80
CA PHE A 51 1.23 3.74 11.15
C PHE A 51 0.17 2.64 11.27
N ASN A 52 0.59 1.41 10.97
CA ASN A 52 -0.18 0.17 11.13
C ASN A 52 0.71 -0.86 11.85
N ASP A 53 0.33 -2.14 11.88
CA ASP A 53 1.12 -3.22 12.49
C ASP A 53 1.52 -4.31 11.47
N ILE A 54 1.86 -3.87 10.25
CA ILE A 54 2.24 -4.77 9.16
C ILE A 54 3.66 -5.27 9.41
N SER A 55 3.82 -6.58 9.59
CA SER A 55 5.13 -7.22 9.74
C SER A 55 5.66 -7.87 8.45
N HIS A 56 4.77 -8.13 7.49
CA HIS A 56 5.07 -8.85 6.26
C HIS A 56 4.40 -8.18 5.05
N ILE A 57 5.07 -8.19 3.90
CA ILE A 57 4.48 -7.72 2.63
C ILE A 57 3.53 -8.80 2.11
N HIS A 58 2.24 -8.49 2.18
CA HIS A 58 1.18 -9.36 1.68
C HIS A 58 1.25 -9.50 0.15
N PRO A 59 1.04 -10.70 -0.44
CA PRO A 59 1.14 -10.92 -1.89
C PRO A 59 0.26 -9.99 -2.73
N VAL A 60 -0.92 -9.61 -2.23
CA VAL A 60 -1.80 -8.66 -2.93
C VAL A 60 -1.12 -7.35 -3.33
N LEU A 61 -0.09 -6.91 -2.58
CA LEU A 61 0.65 -5.69 -2.91
C LEU A 61 1.46 -5.86 -4.20
N THR A 62 1.91 -7.08 -4.52
CA THR A 62 2.69 -7.37 -5.73
C THR A 62 1.83 -7.45 -6.99
N GLU A 63 0.50 -7.49 -6.84
CA GLU A 63 -0.48 -7.48 -7.93
C GLU A 63 -0.87 -6.06 -8.37
N LEU A 64 -0.51 -5.03 -7.57
CA LEU A 64 -0.80 -3.62 -7.85
C LEU A 64 0.19 -3.03 -8.87
N VAL A 65 0.19 -3.53 -10.10
CA VAL A 65 1.19 -3.21 -11.14
C VAL A 65 1.31 -1.73 -11.49
N GLU A 66 0.28 -0.93 -11.23
CA GLU A 66 0.27 0.54 -11.44
C GLU A 66 0.79 1.35 -10.24
N LEU A 67 1.15 0.68 -9.14
CA LEU A 67 1.60 1.32 -7.91
C LEU A 67 2.94 2.02 -8.12
N ARG A 68 2.99 3.31 -7.77
CA ARG A 68 4.17 4.18 -7.92
C ARG A 68 4.78 4.57 -6.58
N MET A 69 3.92 4.73 -5.58
CA MET A 69 4.31 5.13 -4.23
C MET A 69 3.56 4.31 -3.17
N LEU A 70 4.33 3.75 -2.24
CA LEU A 70 3.84 2.92 -1.15
C LEU A 70 4.45 3.39 0.18
N ASN A 71 3.60 3.90 1.08
CA ASN A 71 4.05 4.28 2.42
C ASN A 71 3.88 3.12 3.39
N LEU A 72 4.98 2.63 3.97
CA LEU A 72 5.00 1.57 4.98
C LEU A 72 5.69 2.00 6.28
N HIS A 73 5.99 3.29 6.47
CA HIS A 73 6.66 3.76 7.70
C HIS A 73 5.77 3.58 8.94
N GLY A 74 6.38 3.40 10.12
CA GLY A 74 5.64 3.14 11.35
C GLY A 74 4.85 1.82 11.30
N ASN A 75 5.51 0.75 10.88
CA ASN A 75 4.99 -0.62 10.86
C ASN A 75 6.00 -1.56 11.55
N SER A 76 5.80 -2.87 11.44
CA SER A 76 6.58 -3.90 12.13
C SER A 76 7.46 -4.73 11.18
N ILE A 77 7.78 -4.23 9.98
CA ILE A 77 8.59 -4.95 8.98
C ILE A 77 10.00 -5.16 9.52
N CYS A 78 10.46 -6.41 9.58
CA CYS A 78 11.70 -6.75 10.30
C CYS A 78 12.88 -7.13 9.40
N ASN A 79 12.67 -7.29 8.09
CA ASN A 79 13.73 -7.77 7.19
C ASN A 79 13.57 -7.26 5.75
N LEU A 80 14.69 -7.17 5.02
CA LEU A 80 14.72 -6.69 3.64
C LEU A 80 14.07 -7.66 2.65
N SER A 81 14.07 -8.97 2.95
CA SER A 81 13.43 -9.97 2.09
C SER A 81 11.91 -9.76 1.96
N GLU A 82 11.24 -9.18 2.97
CA GLU A 82 9.85 -8.76 2.83
C GLU A 82 9.71 -7.66 1.78
N VAL A 83 10.60 -6.66 1.81
CA VAL A 83 10.60 -5.54 0.85
C VAL A 83 10.97 -6.01 -0.56
N ASP A 84 11.87 -6.99 -0.69
CA ASP A 84 12.29 -7.54 -1.98
C ASP A 84 11.12 -8.15 -2.78
N LYS A 85 10.04 -8.57 -2.11
CA LYS A 85 8.81 -9.03 -2.79
C LYS A 85 8.19 -7.96 -3.69
N LEU A 86 8.43 -6.67 -3.39
CA LEU A 86 7.91 -5.54 -4.16
C LEU A 86 8.71 -5.27 -5.45
N ARG A 87 9.86 -5.93 -5.67
CA ARG A 87 10.66 -5.77 -6.90
C ARG A 87 9.92 -6.17 -8.18
N THR A 88 8.83 -6.92 -8.06
CA THR A 88 7.98 -7.32 -9.20
C THR A 88 7.17 -6.17 -9.77
N LEU A 89 7.05 -5.05 -9.04
CA LEU A 89 6.22 -3.91 -9.43
C LEU A 89 7.00 -2.98 -10.38
N PRO A 90 6.61 -2.90 -11.67
CA PRO A 90 7.43 -2.23 -12.69
C PRO A 90 7.44 -0.70 -12.56
N LEU A 91 6.45 -0.12 -11.90
CA LEU A 91 6.27 1.33 -11.78
C LEU A 91 6.58 1.87 -10.39
N LEU A 92 6.90 1.00 -9.42
CA LEU A 92 7.14 1.39 -8.04
C LEU A 92 8.51 2.05 -7.92
N HIS A 93 8.53 3.33 -7.56
CA HIS A 93 9.76 4.11 -7.44
C HIS A 93 9.88 4.85 -6.09
N THR A 94 8.87 4.75 -5.22
CA THR A 94 8.91 5.38 -3.90
C THR A 94 8.34 4.44 -2.85
N ILE A 95 9.15 4.13 -1.85
CA ILE A 95 8.76 3.35 -0.67
C ILE A 95 9.30 4.07 0.57
N THR A 96 8.47 4.23 1.59
CA THR A 96 8.93 4.69 2.91
C THR A 96 8.92 3.54 3.89
N LEU A 97 10.00 3.33 4.62
CA LEU A 97 10.13 2.20 5.55
C LEU A 97 10.64 2.61 6.93
N HIS A 98 10.81 3.92 7.20
CA HIS A 98 11.31 4.37 8.49
C HIS A 98 10.37 4.03 9.65
N GLY A 99 10.86 3.93 10.88
CA GLY A 99 10.07 3.49 12.02
C GLY A 99 9.56 2.05 11.88
N ASN A 100 10.29 1.20 11.15
CA ASN A 100 10.10 -0.25 11.14
C ASN A 100 11.27 -0.95 11.84
N THR A 101 11.03 -2.16 12.33
CA THR A 101 12.07 -2.97 13.02
C THR A 101 13.32 -3.23 12.16
N ILE A 102 13.18 -3.19 10.84
CA ILE A 102 14.26 -3.33 9.86
C ILE A 102 15.38 -2.28 10.02
N GLU A 103 15.07 -1.08 10.53
CA GLU A 103 16.06 -0.01 10.75
C GLU A 103 17.17 -0.43 11.72
N ASN A 104 16.90 -1.41 12.59
CA ASN A 104 17.88 -1.92 13.54
C ASN A 104 18.92 -2.85 12.86
N LYS A 105 18.75 -3.17 11.57
CA LYS A 105 19.71 -3.98 10.82
C LYS A 105 20.81 -3.09 10.25
N ARG A 106 22.07 -3.48 10.47
CA ARG A 106 23.23 -2.78 9.89
C ARG A 106 23.15 -2.80 8.37
N GLY A 107 23.29 -1.63 7.73
CA GLY A 107 23.33 -1.51 6.27
C GLY A 107 21.96 -1.52 5.58
N TYR A 108 20.89 -1.25 6.33
CA TYR A 108 19.56 -0.94 5.81
C TYR A 108 19.56 0.37 5.00
#